data_AF-A0A9J5ZLE8-F1
#
_entry.id   AF-A0A9J5ZLE8-F1
#
_cell.length_a   1.000
_cell.length_b   1.000
_cell.length_c   1.000
_cell.angle_alpha   90.00
_cell.angle_beta   90.00
_cell.angle_gamma   90.00
#
_symmetry.space_group_name_H-M   'P 1'
#
loop_
_entity.id
_entity.type
_entity.pdbx_description
1 polymer ?
#
loop_
_entity_poly.entity_id
_entity_poly.type
_entity_poly.pdbx_seq_one_letter_code
_entity_poly.pdbx_strand_id
1 'polypeptide(L)'
;MRQQQSIHASFEKQFNQDKHGYQIRLAASIDVVRLLMKQGLAFRGHDESKLSLNRGNFLEILSFYAQKCDEVRKFVLENAHQNDQMT
;
A
#
# COMPACT_ATOMS: atom_id res chain seq x y z
N MET A 1 -11.20 -36.78 7.21
CA MET A 1 -11.47 -35.55 6.43
C MET A 1 -10.35 -34.55 6.67
N ARG A 2 -9.77 -33.96 5.62
CA ARG A 2 -8.69 -32.97 5.74
C ARG A 2 -9.31 -31.58 5.99
N GLN A 3 -9.41 -31.17 7.25
CA GLN A 3 -10.11 -29.93 7.66
C GLN A 3 -9.56 -28.65 6.99
N GLN A 4 -8.26 -28.63 6.67
CA GLN A 4 -7.60 -27.50 5.99
C GLN A 4 -7.98 -27.34 4.51
N GLN A 5 -8.72 -28.27 3.92
CA GLN A 5 -9.19 -28.19 2.52
C GLN A 5 -10.65 -27.73 2.42
N SER A 6 -11.27 -27.34 3.54
CA SER A 6 -12.64 -26.82 3.54
C SER A 6 -12.70 -25.42 2.92
N ILE A 7 -13.85 -25.09 2.32
CA ILE A 7 -14.15 -23.74 1.81
C ILE A 7 -13.94 -22.69 2.93
N HIS A 8 -14.39 -23.00 4.14
CA HIS A 8 -14.20 -22.15 5.32
C HIS A 8 -12.72 -21.84 5.59
N ALA A 9 -11.87 -22.87 5.65
CA ALA A 9 -10.44 -22.69 5.87
C ALA A 9 -9.77 -21.84 4.77
N SER A 10 -10.21 -21.98 3.52
CA SER A 10 -9.74 -21.15 2.41
C SER A 10 -10.16 -19.67 2.57
N PHE A 11 -11.41 -19.41 2.96
CA PHE A 11 -11.90 -18.05 3.21
C PHE A 11 -11.17 -17.37 4.38
N GLU A 12 -10.97 -18.08 5.50
CA GLU A 12 -10.23 -17.53 6.63
C GLU A 12 -8.78 -17.20 6.26
N LYS A 13 -8.13 -18.07 5.48
CA LYS A 13 -6.77 -17.81 4.99
C LYS A 13 -6.71 -16.55 4.15
N GLN A 14 -7.61 -16.40 3.18
CA GLN A 14 -7.67 -15.21 2.32
C GLN A 14 -7.95 -13.95 3.14
N PHE A 15 -8.97 -13.98 4.01
CA PHE A 15 -9.33 -12.85 4.86
C PHE A 15 -8.15 -12.38 5.73
N ASN A 16 -7.40 -13.31 6.32
CA ASN A 16 -6.23 -12.96 7.13
C ASN A 16 -5.11 -12.34 6.28
N GLN A 17 -4.90 -12.81 5.05
CA GLN A 17 -3.93 -12.22 4.12
C GLN A 17 -4.34 -10.79 3.72
N ASP A 18 -5.62 -10.58 3.39
CA ASP A 18 -6.15 -9.27 3.02
C ASP A 18 -6.06 -8.28 4.18
N LYS A 19 -6.45 -8.73 5.39
CA LYS A 19 -6.34 -7.93 6.62
C LYS A 19 -4.90 -7.50 6.89
N HIS A 20 -3.95 -8.42 6.74
CA HIS A 20 -2.53 -8.14 6.94
C HIS A 20 -2.01 -7.13 5.91
N GLY A 21 -2.33 -7.33 4.62
CA GLY A 21 -1.96 -6.40 3.56
C GLY A 21 -2.56 -5.00 3.77
N TYR A 22 -3.81 -4.92 4.22
CA TYR A 22 -4.46 -3.66 4.59
C TYR A 22 -3.72 -2.93 5.73
N GLN A 23 -3.36 -3.65 6.79
CA GLN A 23 -2.64 -3.06 7.92
C GLN A 23 -1.28 -2.48 7.50
N ILE A 24 -0.53 -3.20 6.66
CA ILE A 24 0.76 -2.74 6.13
C ILE A 24 0.58 -1.48 5.27
N ARG A 25 -0.37 -1.49 4.32
CA ARG A 25 -0.68 -0.31 3.50
C ARG A 25 -1.04 0.90 4.36
N LEU A 26 -1.95 0.70 5.32
CA LEU A 26 -2.43 1.78 6.18
C LEU A 26 -1.29 2.39 7.00
N ALA A 27 -0.45 1.55 7.61
CA ALA A 27 0.69 2.01 8.38
C ALA A 27 1.66 2.81 7.49
N ALA A 28 2.03 2.28 6.32
CA ALA A 28 2.92 2.96 5.40
C ALA A 28 2.37 4.33 4.96
N SER A 29 1.09 4.40 4.60
CA SER A 29 0.44 5.65 4.20
C SER A 29 0.40 6.67 5.35
N ILE A 30 0.10 6.23 6.58
CA ILE A 30 0.12 7.11 7.76
C ILE A 30 1.52 7.68 8.00
N ASP A 31 2.56 6.87 7.87
CA ASP A 31 3.93 7.32 8.10
C ASP A 31 4.38 8.35 7.04
N VAL A 32 4.04 8.14 5.77
CA VAL A 32 4.29 9.11 4.70
C VAL A 32 3.52 10.40 4.94
N VAL A 33 2.23 10.34 5.28
CA VAL A 33 1.41 11.53 5.59
C VAL A 33 1.99 12.30 6.78
N ARG A 34 2.39 11.60 7.85
CA ARG A 34 3.03 12.24 9.02
C ARG A 34 4.32 12.96 8.65
N LEU A 35 5.14 12.36 7.79
CA LEU A 35 6.37 12.99 7.31
C LEU A 35 6.08 14.28 6.54
N LEU A 36 5.13 14.23 5.59
CA LEU A 36 4.75 15.38 4.77
C LEU A 36 4.14 16.51 5.61
N MET A 37 3.25 16.17 6.55
CA MET A 37 2.66 17.15 7.47
C MET A 37 3.72 17.85 8.31
N LYS A 38 4.69 17.10 8.87
CA LYS A 38 5.78 17.67 9.68
C LYS A 38 6.65 18.65 8.88
N GLN A 39 6.79 18.42 7.58
CA GLN A 39 7.59 19.27 6.69
C GLN A 39 6.77 20.38 6.02
N GLY A 40 5.45 20.38 6.17
CA GLY A 40 4.56 21.32 5.48
C GLY A 40 4.52 21.12 3.96
N LEU A 41 4.78 19.90 3.48
CA LEU A 41 4.79 19.59 2.05
C LEU A 41 3.39 19.22 1.56
N ALA A 42 3.08 19.65 0.34
CA ALA A 42 1.87 19.19 -0.36
C ALA A 42 1.91 17.68 -0.57
N PHE A 43 0.78 17.00 -0.43
CA PHE A 43 0.73 15.55 -0.59
C PHE A 43 0.64 15.17 -2.07
N ARG A 44 -0.17 15.93 -2.80
CA ARG A 44 -0.53 15.70 -4.19
C ARG A 44 0.39 16.46 -5.15
N GLY A 45 0.61 15.88 -6.32
CA GLY A 45 1.26 16.52 -7.46
C GLY A 45 0.25 17.21 -8.39
N HIS A 46 0.76 17.95 -9.37
CA HIS A 46 -0.07 18.47 -10.46
C HIS A 46 -0.49 17.36 -11.44
N ASP A 47 0.42 16.43 -11.71
CA ASP A 47 0.20 15.24 -12.52
C ASP A 47 0.67 14.00 -11.75
N GLU A 48 -0.27 13.15 -11.36
CA GLU A 48 -0.01 11.89 -10.64
C GLU A 48 -0.07 10.66 -11.55
N SER A 49 -0.20 10.88 -12.86
CA SER A 49 -0.17 9.83 -13.86
C SER A 49 1.14 9.05 -13.79
N LYS A 50 1.11 7.78 -14.20
CA LYS A 50 2.31 6.92 -14.18
C LYS A 50 3.45 7.42 -15.07
N LEU A 51 3.15 8.33 -16.00
CA LEU A 51 4.12 8.90 -16.94
C LEU A 51 4.72 10.22 -16.43
N SER A 52 4.19 10.78 -15.35
CA SER A 52 4.75 11.97 -14.74
C SER A 52 6.14 11.68 -14.16
N LEU A 53 7.06 12.63 -14.35
CA LEU A 53 8.39 12.60 -13.74
C LEU A 53 8.35 12.86 -12.23
N ASN A 54 7.25 13.44 -11.73
CA ASN A 54 7.00 13.66 -10.32
C ASN A 54 5.51 13.52 -10.05
N ARG A 55 5.14 12.36 -9.49
CA ARG A 55 3.75 11.99 -9.24
C ARG A 55 3.17 12.59 -7.96
N GLY A 56 3.83 13.59 -7.38
CA GLY A 56 3.47 14.15 -6.09
C GLY A 56 4.19 13.47 -4.93
N ASN A 57 4.42 14.25 -3.87
CA ASN A 57 5.32 13.83 -2.79
C ASN A 57 4.84 12.56 -2.07
N PHE A 58 3.53 12.33 -1.95
CA PHE A 58 3.01 11.11 -1.33
C PHE A 58 3.41 9.86 -2.12
N LEU A 59 3.16 9.85 -3.43
CA LEU A 59 3.45 8.70 -4.28
C LEU A 59 4.95 8.46 -4.44
N GLU A 60 5.76 9.52 -4.56
CA GLU A 60 7.22 9.40 -4.67
C GLU A 60 7.84 8.84 -3.37
N ILE A 61 7.42 9.34 -2.20
CA ILE A 61 7.95 8.84 -0.93
C ILE A 61 7.44 7.43 -0.64
N LEU A 62 6.18 7.10 -0.94
CA LEU A 62 5.65 5.75 -0.78
C LEU A 62 6.37 4.76 -1.71
N SER A 63 6.70 5.17 -2.94
CA SER A 63 7.53 4.41 -3.88
C SER A 63 8.94 4.17 -3.33
N PHE A 64 9.59 5.22 -2.82
CA PHE A 64 10.88 5.09 -2.14
C PHE A 64 10.81 4.12 -0.96
N TYR A 65 9.76 4.20 -0.13
CA TYR A 65 9.59 3.30 1.01
C TYR A 65 9.41 1.84 0.55
N ALA A 66 8.60 1.61 -0.47
CA ALA A 66 8.43 0.29 -1.08
C ALA A 66 9.73 -0.27 -1.68
N GLN A 67 10.61 0.58 -2.20
CA GLN A 67 11.93 0.13 -2.69
C GLN A 67 12.87 -0.31 -1.56
N LYS A 68 12.67 0.18 -0.33
CA LYS A 68 13.51 -0.14 0.83
C LYS A 68 12.93 -1.23 1.73
N CYS A 69 11.62 -1.44 1.72
CA CYS A 69 10.94 -2.41 2.56
C CYS A 69 10.12 -3.38 1.72
N ASP A 70 10.62 -4.62 1.60
CA ASP A 70 9.98 -5.69 0.84
C ASP A 70 8.58 -6.06 1.35
N GLU A 71 8.32 -5.89 2.65
CA GLU A 71 7.01 -6.13 3.25
C GLU A 71 6.00 -5.07 2.79
N VAL A 72 6.40 -3.80 2.76
CA VAL A 72 5.57 -2.71 2.22
C VAL A 72 5.37 -2.88 0.72
N ARG A 73 6.44 -3.22 -0.02
CA ARG A 73 6.41 -3.38 -1.49
C ARG A 73 5.28 -4.28 -1.95
N LYS A 74 5.06 -5.40 -1.25
CA LYS A 74 4.06 -6.42 -1.62
C LYS A 74 2.64 -5.91 -1.62
N PHE A 75 2.35 -4.84 -0.89
CA PHE A 75 0.97 -4.43 -0.63
C PHE A 75 0.64 -3.02 -1.09
N VAL A 76 1.60 -2.18 -1.49
CA VAL A 76 1.35 -0.78 -1.90
C VAL A 76 1.47 -0.56 -3.42
N LEU A 77 0.98 0.60 -3.89
CA LEU A 77 1.07 1.05 -5.27
C LEU A 77 0.52 -0.02 -6.24
N GLU A 78 1.27 -0.39 -7.26
CA GLU A 78 0.84 -1.34 -8.29
C GLU A 78 0.67 -2.77 -7.78
N ASN A 79 1.25 -3.08 -6.61
CA ASN A 79 1.13 -4.40 -5.98
C ASN A 79 -0.10 -4.50 -5.06
N ALA A 80 -0.79 -3.38 -4.77
CA ALA A 80 -2.06 -3.42 -4.09
C ALA A 80 -3.15 -3.98 -5.04
N HIS A 81 -4.13 -4.69 -4.47
CA HIS A 81 -5.33 -5.07 -5.22
C HIS A 81 -6.00 -3.82 -5.77
N GLN A 82 -6.66 -3.95 -6.92
CA GLN A 82 -7.13 -2.80 -7.72
C GLN A 82 -7.91 -1.75 -6.91
N ASN A 83 -8.84 -2.19 -6.06
CA ASN A 83 -9.63 -1.30 -5.19
C ASN A 83 -8.83 -0.71 -4.01
N ASP A 84 -7.67 -1.28 -3.71
CA ASP A 84 -6.73 -0.85 -2.68
C ASP A 84 -5.58 0.00 -3.23
N GLN A 85 -5.52 0.21 -4.56
CA GLN A 85 -4.52 1.06 -5.17
C GLN A 85 -4.81 2.52 -4.85
N MET A 86 -3.84 3.19 -4.24
CA MET A 86 -3.90 4.63 -4.01
C MET A 86 -3.46 5.31 -5.30
N THR A 87 -4.40 5.94 -6.00
CA THR A 87 -4.15 6.83 -7.15
C THR A 87 -3.87 8.24 -6.69
#